data_AF-A0AAN8W2Z8-F1
#
_entry.id   AF-A0AAN8W2Z8-F1
#
_cell.length_a   1.000
_cell.length_b   1.000
_cell.length_c   1.000
_cell.angle_alpha   90.00
_cell.angle_beta   90.00
_cell.angle_gamma   90.00
#
_symmetry.space_group_name_H-M   'P 1'
#
loop_
_entity.id
_entity.type
_entity.pdbx_description
1 polymer ?
#
loop_
_entity_poly.entity_id
_entity_poly.type
_entity_poly.pdbx_seq_one_letter_code
_entity_poly.pdbx_strand_id
1 'polypeptide(L)'
;MACATTVFSCGLIRQNLSLFSVQTRNSTVNLAPFIRKASLRLSSSHNISSEFSSILPNTLPSITPFHSHSLPSIVAAKGYKMKTHKASAKRFRVTGRGKIVRRRAGKQHLLAKKNTKRKLRLSKMHPVSRRDYDNVIGAMPYLKVNRQAT
;
A
#
# COMPACT_ATOMS: atom_id res chain seq x y z
N MET A 1 39.39 -22.93 49.80
CA MET A 1 38.33 -22.07 50.36
C MET A 1 37.05 -22.88 50.31
N ALA A 2 36.77 -23.62 51.39
CA ALA A 2 35.68 -23.34 52.35
C ALA A 2 34.28 -23.42 51.70
N CYS A 3 33.28 -24.15 52.19
CA CYS A 3 33.15 -25.09 53.30
C CYS A 3 31.83 -25.85 53.07
N ALA A 4 31.84 -27.16 53.34
CA ALA A 4 30.88 -27.87 54.18
C ALA A 4 29.37 -27.95 53.85
N THR A 5 28.87 -29.21 53.82
CA THR A 5 27.72 -29.77 54.60
C THR A 5 26.31 -29.22 54.35
N THR A 6 25.18 -29.93 54.40
CA THR A 6 24.73 -31.32 54.59
C THR A 6 23.20 -31.28 54.41
N VAL A 7 22.61 -32.41 54.01
CA VAL A 7 21.23 -32.91 54.19
C VAL A 7 20.13 -32.01 54.80
N PHE A 8 18.91 -32.04 54.22
CA PHE A 8 17.71 -32.51 54.96
C PHE A 8 16.49 -32.64 54.04
N SER A 9 15.99 -33.87 53.92
CA SER A 9 14.65 -34.21 53.48
C SER A 9 13.63 -33.92 54.59
N CYS A 10 12.50 -33.30 54.27
CA CYS A 10 11.26 -33.44 55.06
C CYS A 10 10.07 -33.07 54.18
N GLY A 11 9.07 -33.95 54.13
CA GLY A 11 7.89 -33.82 53.30
C GLY A 11 6.69 -33.20 54.02
N LEU A 12 5.61 -33.16 53.21
CA LEU A 12 4.19 -33.21 53.56
C LEU A 12 3.48 -31.96 54.10
N ILE A 13 2.18 -31.91 53.74
CA ILE A 13 1.05 -31.16 54.33
C ILE A 13 0.88 -29.72 53.78
N ARG A 14 -0.28 -29.21 53.34
CA ARG A 14 -1.67 -29.67 53.20
C ARG A 14 -2.46 -28.57 52.42
N GLN A 15 -3.58 -28.99 51.81
CA GLN A 15 -4.89 -28.28 51.68
C GLN A 15 -4.95 -26.98 50.85
N ASN A 16 -5.63 -26.98 49.70
CA ASN A 16 -7.09 -26.89 49.47
C ASN A 16 -7.62 -25.47 49.74
N LEU A 17 -8.09 -24.78 48.69
CA LEU A 17 -9.25 -23.89 48.73
C LEU A 17 -9.72 -23.57 47.30
N SER A 18 -10.93 -24.03 47.02
CA SER A 18 -11.86 -23.63 45.97
C SER A 18 -12.15 -22.12 45.95
N LEU A 19 -12.47 -21.55 44.77
CA LEU A 19 -13.53 -20.54 44.51
C LEU A 19 -13.39 -20.08 43.04
N PHE A 20 -14.21 -20.57 42.11
CA PHE A 20 -15.48 -19.97 41.64
C PHE A 20 -15.35 -18.63 40.88
N SER A 21 -15.89 -18.66 39.65
CA SER A 21 -16.52 -17.54 38.92
C SER A 21 -15.56 -16.46 38.37
N VAL A 22 -15.63 -15.98 37.13
CA VAL A 22 -16.81 -15.40 36.48
C VAL A 22 -16.66 -15.50 34.95
N GLN A 23 -17.77 -15.89 34.35
CA GLN A 23 -18.11 -15.90 32.94
C GLN A 23 -17.92 -14.52 32.27
N THR A 24 -16.95 -14.39 31.35
CA THR A 24 -16.85 -13.19 30.50
C THR A 24 -17.76 -13.34 29.29
N ARG A 25 -18.77 -12.48 29.27
CA ARG A 25 -19.83 -12.35 28.26
C ARG A 25 -19.25 -12.03 26.89
N ASN A 26 -19.73 -12.74 25.87
CA ASN A 26 -19.57 -12.38 24.46
C ASN A 26 -20.31 -11.07 24.20
N SER A 27 -19.60 -9.97 23.94
CA SER A 27 -20.19 -8.72 23.47
C SER A 27 -20.16 -8.68 21.94
N THR A 28 -21.26 -9.10 21.31
CA THR A 28 -21.56 -8.80 19.90
C THR A 28 -21.94 -7.34 19.77
N VAL A 29 -21.14 -6.56 19.04
CA VAL A 29 -21.47 -5.17 18.70
C VAL A 29 -22.04 -5.17 17.28
N ASN A 30 -23.36 -5.01 17.16
CA ASN A 30 -24.04 -4.78 15.89
C ASN A 30 -23.92 -3.29 15.52
N LEU A 31 -23.27 -3.00 14.40
CA LEU A 31 -23.21 -1.65 13.82
C LEU A 31 -24.28 -1.51 12.75
N ALA A 32 -25.18 -0.54 12.92
CA ALA A 32 -26.25 -0.23 11.97
C ALA A 32 -25.71 0.31 10.63
N PRO A 33 -26.36 0.03 9.49
CA PRO A 33 -25.96 0.57 8.20
C PRO A 33 -26.38 2.04 8.09
N PHE A 34 -25.40 2.93 8.12
CA PHE A 34 -25.62 4.37 7.93
C PHE A 34 -25.82 4.67 6.44
N ILE A 35 -27.08 4.88 6.04
CA ILE A 35 -27.46 5.40 4.72
C ILE A 35 -27.15 6.89 4.66
N ARG A 36 -26.34 7.33 3.69
CA ARG A 36 -26.25 8.74 3.29
C ARG A 36 -26.51 8.84 1.79
N LYS A 37 -27.74 9.22 1.42
CA LYS A 37 -28.12 9.63 0.06
C LYS A 37 -27.98 11.15 -0.09
N ALA A 38 -27.58 11.52 -1.31
CA ALA A 38 -27.91 12.72 -2.07
C ALA A 38 -27.27 14.09 -1.69
N SER A 39 -26.29 14.44 -2.54
CA SER A 39 -25.96 15.75 -3.13
C SER A 39 -26.60 17.04 -2.57
N LEU A 40 -25.74 17.94 -2.09
CA LEU A 40 -26.05 19.36 -1.95
C LEU A 40 -25.88 20.05 -3.32
N ARG A 41 -27.00 20.52 -3.89
CA ARG A 41 -27.02 21.45 -5.04
C ARG A 41 -26.72 22.85 -4.52
N LEU A 42 -25.53 23.38 -4.80
CA LEU A 42 -25.28 24.82 -4.68
C LEU A 42 -25.37 25.45 -6.08
N SER A 43 -26.51 26.06 -6.39
CA SER A 43 -26.67 27.01 -7.48
C SER A 43 -26.42 28.40 -6.92
N SER A 44 -25.32 29.06 -7.32
CA SER A 44 -25.14 30.51 -7.11
C SER A 44 -24.08 31.02 -8.07
N SER A 45 -24.50 31.37 -9.28
CA SER A 45 -23.70 32.19 -10.20
C SER A 45 -24.21 33.62 -10.11
N HIS A 46 -23.38 34.51 -9.56
CA HIS A 46 -23.56 35.95 -9.67
C HIS A 46 -23.38 36.38 -11.13
N ASN A 47 -24.40 36.99 -11.70
CA ASN A 47 -24.34 37.74 -12.96
C ASN A 47 -23.85 39.16 -12.64
N ILE A 48 -22.72 39.56 -13.22
CA ILE A 48 -22.49 40.96 -13.54
C ILE A 48 -22.36 41.01 -15.06
N SER A 49 -23.45 41.45 -15.66
CA SER A 49 -23.60 41.79 -17.06
C SER A 49 -22.71 42.98 -17.41
N SER A 50 -21.84 42.79 -18.41
CA SER A 50 -21.47 43.88 -19.31
C SER A 50 -21.68 43.37 -20.72
N GLU A 51 -22.79 43.80 -21.30
CA GLU A 51 -23.15 43.59 -22.69
C GLU A 51 -22.11 44.25 -23.60
N PHE A 52 -21.65 43.51 -24.61
CA PHE A 52 -21.34 44.12 -25.90
C PHE A 52 -21.89 43.21 -26.98
N SER A 53 -23.08 43.57 -27.45
CA SER A 53 -23.75 42.95 -28.58
C SER A 53 -23.02 43.28 -29.87
N SER A 54 -22.79 42.29 -30.73
CA SER A 54 -23.35 42.29 -32.10
C SER A 54 -22.77 41.17 -32.99
N ILE A 55 -23.64 40.72 -33.90
CA ILE A 55 -23.37 40.01 -35.17
C ILE A 55 -23.31 38.45 -35.10
N LEU A 56 -24.43 37.83 -35.47
CA LEU A 56 -24.54 36.50 -36.10
C LEU A 56 -24.03 36.59 -37.56
N PRO A 57 -23.43 35.54 -38.19
CA PRO A 57 -24.09 34.24 -38.30
C PRO A 57 -23.20 32.97 -38.30
N ASN A 58 -23.85 31.85 -37.97
CA ASN A 58 -23.69 30.49 -38.50
C ASN A 58 -22.35 30.11 -39.14
N THR A 59 -21.52 29.37 -38.40
CA THR A 59 -20.74 28.25 -38.97
C THR A 59 -20.29 27.32 -37.85
N LEU A 60 -20.69 26.05 -37.93
CA LEU A 60 -20.15 24.98 -37.11
C LEU A 60 -18.63 24.91 -37.32
N PRO A 61 -17.77 25.04 -36.30
CA PRO A 61 -16.41 24.58 -36.43
C PRO A 61 -16.48 23.06 -36.48
N SER A 62 -16.14 22.52 -37.65
CA SER A 62 -15.80 21.13 -37.83
C SER A 62 -14.87 20.69 -36.70
N ILE A 63 -15.22 19.54 -36.12
CA ILE A 63 -14.40 18.76 -35.20
C ILE A 63 -12.95 18.88 -35.63
N THR A 64 -12.13 19.56 -34.82
CA THR A 64 -10.69 19.54 -35.02
C THR A 64 -10.27 18.07 -35.00
N PRO A 65 -9.58 17.56 -36.04
CA PRO A 65 -9.09 16.20 -35.98
C PRO A 65 -8.16 16.15 -34.76
N PHE A 66 -8.46 15.20 -33.88
CA PHE A 66 -7.59 14.79 -32.78
C PHE A 66 -6.14 14.94 -33.23
N HIS A 67 -5.39 15.79 -32.53
CA HIS A 67 -3.95 15.90 -32.71
C HIS A 67 -3.39 14.49 -32.51
N SER A 68 -3.13 13.79 -33.61
CA SER A 68 -2.41 12.54 -33.63
C SER A 68 -1.04 12.88 -33.09
N HIS A 69 -0.85 12.66 -31.78
CA HIS A 69 0.46 12.69 -31.17
C HIS A 69 1.33 11.80 -32.04
N SER A 70 2.20 12.43 -32.83
CA SER A 70 3.18 11.72 -33.62
C SER A 70 3.95 10.89 -32.60
N LEU A 71 3.78 9.57 -32.69
CA LEU A 71 4.60 8.67 -31.89
C LEU A 71 6.04 9.08 -32.21
N PRO A 72 6.85 9.45 -31.20
CA PRO A 72 8.23 9.82 -31.46
C PRO A 72 8.84 8.65 -32.22
N SER A 73 9.29 8.91 -33.43
CA SER A 73 9.98 7.94 -34.26
C SER A 73 11.27 7.59 -33.52
N ILE A 74 11.22 6.51 -32.75
CA ILE A 74 12.41 5.96 -32.11
C ILE A 74 13.26 5.43 -33.25
N VAL A 75 14.22 6.26 -33.71
CA VAL A 75 15.28 5.84 -34.62
C VAL A 75 16.13 4.83 -33.86
N ALA A 76 15.78 3.56 -33.97
CA ALA A 76 16.56 2.47 -33.42
C ALA A 76 17.58 2.03 -34.48
N ALA A 77 18.81 2.53 -34.37
CA ALA A 77 19.95 1.89 -35.00
C ALA A 77 20.15 0.52 -34.35
N LYS A 78 19.94 -0.57 -35.13
CA LYS A 78 19.90 -1.98 -34.71
C LYS A 78 18.65 -2.35 -33.88
N GLY A 79 18.05 -3.52 -34.19
CA GLY A 79 16.68 -3.92 -33.86
C GLY A 79 16.18 -3.64 -32.43
N TYR A 80 14.87 -3.40 -32.31
CA TYR A 80 14.20 -3.06 -31.05
C TYR A 80 14.35 -4.19 -30.01
N LYS A 81 15.01 -3.88 -28.90
CA LYS A 81 15.05 -4.71 -27.69
C LYS A 81 14.18 -4.06 -26.61
N MET A 82 13.43 -4.87 -25.87
CA MET A 82 12.63 -4.38 -24.75
C MET A 82 13.51 -3.61 -23.76
N LYS A 83 13.01 -2.48 -23.23
CA LYS A 83 13.76 -1.66 -22.26
C LYS A 83 13.22 -1.90 -20.86
N THR A 84 14.11 -2.05 -19.89
CA THR A 84 13.71 -2.11 -18.47
C THR A 84 13.29 -0.74 -17.97
N HIS A 85 12.13 -0.64 -17.31
CA HIS A 85 11.72 0.57 -16.61
C HIS A 85 12.62 0.83 -15.39
N LYS A 86 13.55 1.78 -15.53
CA LYS A 86 14.62 2.01 -14.54
C LYS A 86 14.08 2.47 -13.19
N ALA A 87 12.97 3.21 -13.14
CA ALA A 87 12.38 3.62 -11.87
C ALA A 87 11.80 2.43 -11.08
N SER A 88 11.25 1.41 -11.76
CA SER A 88 10.83 0.16 -11.12
C SER A 88 12.03 -0.64 -10.63
N ALA A 89 13.09 -0.73 -11.44
CA ALA A 89 14.32 -1.46 -11.08
C ALA A 89 15.01 -0.91 -9.83
N LYS A 90 14.94 0.40 -9.58
CA LYS A 90 15.46 1.03 -8.35
C LYS A 90 14.64 0.66 -7.09
N ARG A 91 13.38 0.24 -7.25
CA ARG A 91 12.43 0.03 -6.13
C ARG A 91 12.26 -1.45 -5.76
N PHE A 92 12.30 -2.34 -6.74
CA PHE A 92 12.04 -3.77 -6.57
C PHE A 92 13.30 -4.59 -6.82
N ARG A 93 13.49 -5.63 -6.02
CA ARG A 93 14.58 -6.60 -6.23
C ARG A 93 14.08 -8.02 -5.99
N VAL A 94 14.82 -8.99 -6.53
CA VAL A 94 14.54 -10.42 -6.37
C VAL A 94 15.48 -11.03 -5.34
N THR A 95 14.96 -11.94 -4.53
CA THR A 95 15.73 -12.79 -3.62
C THR A 95 16.32 -13.99 -4.37
N GLY A 96 17.31 -14.69 -3.82
CA GLY A 96 17.89 -15.88 -4.48
C GLY A 96 16.86 -16.96 -4.85
N ARG A 97 15.79 -17.10 -4.06
CA ARG A 97 14.67 -18.02 -4.35
C ARG A 97 13.72 -17.55 -5.45
N GLY A 98 13.82 -16.30 -5.89
CA GLY A 98 12.97 -15.74 -6.96
C GLY A 98 11.78 -14.90 -6.50
N LYS A 99 11.64 -14.58 -5.19
CA LYS A 99 10.57 -13.70 -4.69
C LYS A 99 10.89 -12.23 -4.90
N ILE A 100 9.89 -11.43 -5.27
CA ILE A 100 10.02 -9.96 -5.41
C ILE A 100 9.80 -9.29 -4.05
N VAL A 101 10.75 -8.45 -3.65
CA VAL A 101 10.72 -7.70 -2.39
C VAL A 101 10.86 -6.20 -2.62
N ARG A 102 10.25 -5.42 -1.71
CA ARG A 102 10.30 -3.96 -1.66
C ARG A 102 10.50 -3.44 -0.23
N ARG A 103 10.85 -2.16 -0.11
CA ARG A 103 10.80 -1.45 1.18
C ARG A 103 9.36 -1.06 1.54
N ARG A 104 9.07 -0.89 2.82
CA ARG A 104 7.81 -0.28 3.28
C ARG A 104 7.93 1.24 3.29
N ALA A 105 6.85 1.94 2.96
CA ALA A 105 6.81 3.40 2.91
C ALA A 105 6.64 4.02 4.30
N GLY A 106 6.99 5.31 4.44
CA GLY A 106 6.67 6.11 5.64
C GLY A 106 7.73 6.20 6.73
N LYS A 107 9.00 5.86 6.44
CA LYS A 107 10.13 5.95 7.38
C LYS A 107 11.19 7.01 6.97
N GLN A 108 10.79 8.06 6.26
CA GLN A 108 11.68 9.15 5.85
C GLN A 108 11.64 10.35 6.82
N HIS A 109 10.45 10.92 7.04
CA HIS A 109 10.23 12.08 7.92
C HIS A 109 9.11 11.82 8.94
N LEU A 110 8.95 12.72 9.92
CA LEU A 110 7.97 12.63 11.01
C LEU A 110 8.07 11.30 11.79
N LEU A 111 9.28 11.00 12.27
CA LEU A 111 9.56 9.75 13.00
C LEU A 111 9.24 9.87 14.50
N ALA A 112 9.27 11.09 15.07
CA ALA A 112 9.00 11.35 16.48
C ALA A 112 7.60 10.85 16.90
N LYS A 113 6.57 11.17 16.11
CA LYS A 113 5.18 10.73 16.36
C LYS A 113 4.91 9.24 16.13
N LYS A 114 5.90 8.46 15.67
CA LYS A 114 5.73 7.03 15.37
C LYS A 114 6.37 6.21 16.49
N ASN A 115 5.55 5.37 17.15
CA ASN A 115 6.04 4.38 18.12
C ASN A 115 7.18 3.52 17.52
N THR A 116 8.18 3.18 18.34
CA THR A 116 9.31 2.30 17.99
C THR A 116 8.88 0.99 17.33
N LYS A 117 7.81 0.33 17.80
CA LYS A 117 7.26 -0.89 17.16
C LYS A 117 6.86 -0.64 15.70
N ARG A 118 6.26 0.51 15.40
CA ARG A 118 5.90 0.91 14.02
C ARG A 118 7.17 1.19 13.20
N LYS A 119 8.15 1.90 13.75
CA LYS A 119 9.43 2.20 13.06
C LYS A 119 10.20 0.92 12.70
N LEU A 120 10.22 -0.08 13.58
CA LEU A 120 10.85 -1.38 13.33
C LEU A 120 10.15 -2.15 12.21
N ARG A 121 8.81 -2.17 12.21
CA ARG A 121 8.01 -2.80 11.14
C ARG A 121 8.30 -2.18 9.78
N LEU A 122 8.48 -0.86 9.72
CA LEU A 122 8.76 -0.14 8.47
C LEU A 122 10.19 -0.34 7.93
N SER A 123 11.17 -0.70 8.76
CA SER A 123 12.54 -1.00 8.30
C SER A 123 12.65 -2.32 7.54
N LYS A 124 11.79 -3.29 7.83
CA LYS A 124 11.91 -4.64 7.27
C LYS A 124 11.50 -4.65 5.79
N MET A 125 12.21 -5.45 4.99
CA MET A 125 11.81 -5.76 3.62
C MET A 125 10.47 -6.49 3.62
N HIS A 126 9.65 -6.23 2.61
CA HIS A 126 8.31 -6.80 2.48
C HIS A 126 8.13 -7.42 1.10
N PRO A 127 7.54 -8.61 0.99
CA PRO A 127 7.19 -9.18 -0.31
C PRO A 127 6.16 -8.30 -1.03
N VAL A 128 6.20 -8.26 -2.35
CA VAL A 128 5.16 -7.58 -3.14
C VAL A 128 3.83 -8.34 -3.02
N SER A 129 2.70 -7.63 -3.10
CA SER A 129 1.38 -8.26 -3.06
C SER A 129 1.12 -9.02 -4.36
N ARG A 130 0.39 -10.14 -4.34
CA ARG A 130 0.19 -10.98 -5.54
C ARG A 130 -0.41 -10.21 -6.71
N ARG A 131 -1.28 -9.24 -6.43
CA ARG A 131 -1.99 -8.42 -7.44
C ARG A 131 -1.04 -7.50 -8.23
N ASP A 132 0.06 -7.08 -7.62
CA ASP A 132 0.99 -6.14 -8.26
C ASP A 132 2.05 -6.84 -9.12
N TYR A 133 2.11 -8.18 -9.12
CA TYR A 133 3.19 -8.93 -9.81
C TYR A 133 3.21 -8.68 -11.31
N ASP A 134 2.04 -8.67 -11.96
CA ASP A 134 1.94 -8.53 -13.41
C ASP A 134 2.50 -7.18 -13.87
N ASN A 135 2.15 -6.11 -13.15
CA ASN A 135 2.67 -4.76 -13.39
C ASN A 135 4.20 -4.68 -13.22
N VAL A 136 4.74 -5.32 -12.18
CA VAL A 136 6.18 -5.30 -11.90
C VAL A 136 6.97 -6.11 -12.93
N ILE A 137 6.47 -7.28 -13.32
CA ILE A 137 7.11 -8.16 -14.30
C ILE A 137 7.07 -7.52 -15.70
N GLY A 138 5.93 -6.94 -16.11
CA GLY A 138 5.81 -6.23 -17.38
C GLY A 138 6.78 -5.05 -17.49
N ALA A 139 7.01 -4.32 -16.40
CA ALA A 139 7.96 -3.20 -16.35
C ALA A 139 9.44 -3.64 -16.37
N MET A 140 9.74 -4.91 -16.04
CA MET A 140 11.11 -5.42 -15.91
C MET A 140 11.27 -6.79 -16.59
N PRO A 141 11.32 -6.81 -17.94
CA PRO A 141 11.27 -8.06 -18.72
C PRO A 141 12.47 -8.99 -18.51
N TYR A 142 13.64 -8.45 -18.14
CA TYR A 142 14.86 -9.23 -17.95
C TYR A 142 15.07 -9.74 -16.51
N LEU A 143 14.10 -9.54 -15.62
CA LEU A 143 14.22 -9.94 -14.21
C LEU A 143 13.68 -11.37 -14.01
N LYS A 144 14.53 -12.29 -13.55
CA LYS A 144 14.13 -13.68 -13.26
C LYS A 144 13.32 -13.76 -11.97
N VAL A 145 12.07 -14.24 -12.04
CA VAL A 145 11.13 -14.33 -10.91
C VAL A 145 10.53 -15.73 -10.82
N ASN A 146 10.36 -16.25 -9.60
CA ASN A 146 9.62 -17.50 -9.34
C ASN A 146 8.30 -17.17 -8.63
N ARG A 147 7.15 -17.44 -9.28
CA ARG A 147 5.81 -17.16 -8.75
C ARG A 147 5.36 -18.09 -7.61
N GLN A 148 6.04 -19.22 -7.43
CA GLN A 148 5.71 -20.24 -6.43
C GLN A 148 6.61 -20.19 -5.19
N ALA A 149 7.60 -19.29 -5.18
CA ALA A 149 8.48 -19.15 -4.03
C ALA A 149 7.69 -18.56 -2.84
N THR A 150 7.45 -19.39 -1.82
CA THR A 150 6.70 -19.03 -0.60
C THR A 150 7.62 -18.65 0.55
#